data_AF-A0A349Q9C4-F1
#
_entry.id   AF-A0A349Q9C4-F1
#
_cell.length_a   1.000
_cell.length_b   1.000
_cell.length_c   1.000
_cell.angle_alpha   90.00
_cell.angle_beta   90.00
_cell.angle_gamma   90.00
#
_symmetry.space_group_name_H-M   'P 1'
#
loop_
_entity.id
_entity.type
_entity.pdbx_description
1 polymer ?
#
loop_
_entity_poly.entity_id
_entity_poly.type
_entity_poly.pdbx_seq_one_letter_code
_entity_poly.pdbx_strand_id
1 'polypeptide(L)'
;MPKILILLLLALAIAGFAVFIKNYVGKVPDSAFHVNIDGKYIYSTSTGYVLSPQKALNVAVKSPSTSDNNGEYTVSIKADSSLKFTFVKDGKLCLFLSSDDVSKFFDVKNTNNGFVLSAKGFTVTDMLKVLYGSDSISVEEQTIDYNQTMFWLTISPKDNAESAVRIGFSLFGIISISLDAKEIIF
;
A
#
# COMPACT_ATOMS: atom_id res chain seq x y z
N MET A 1 -32.44 -5.90 -50.03
CA MET A 1 -31.80 -7.02 -49.30
C MET A 1 -30.67 -6.63 -48.34
N PRO A 2 -29.69 -5.75 -48.65
CA PRO A 2 -28.57 -5.50 -47.72
C PRO A 2 -28.98 -4.79 -46.43
N LYS A 3 -29.97 -3.89 -46.50
CA LYS A 3 -30.46 -3.11 -45.33
C LYS A 3 -31.06 -3.98 -44.23
N ILE A 4 -31.78 -5.06 -44.59
CA ILE A 4 -32.40 -5.99 -43.64
C ILE A 4 -31.33 -6.85 -42.98
N LEU A 5 -30.33 -7.29 -43.74
CA LEU A 5 -29.19 -8.05 -43.21
C LEU A 5 -28.35 -7.21 -42.24
N ILE A 6 -28.13 -5.93 -42.56
CA ILE A 6 -27.43 -4.98 -41.68
C ILE A 6 -28.22 -4.75 -40.38
N LEU A 7 -29.55 -4.60 -40.47
CA LEU A 7 -30.40 -4.42 -39.29
C LEU A 7 -30.37 -5.64 -38.37
N LEU A 8 -30.38 -6.85 -38.95
CA LEU A 8 -30.30 -8.11 -38.21
C LEU A 8 -28.94 -8.27 -37.50
N LEU A 9 -27.84 -7.95 -38.20
CA LEU A 9 -26.49 -7.98 -37.63
C LEU A 9 -26.31 -6.96 -36.50
N LEU A 10 -26.88 -5.77 -36.66
CA LEU A 10 -26.84 -4.74 -35.62
C LEU A 10 -27.65 -5.16 -34.39
N ALA A 11 -28.82 -5.78 -34.57
CA ALA A 11 -29.61 -6.31 -33.47
C ALA A 11 -28.88 -7.43 -32.70
N LEU A 12 -28.19 -8.33 -33.42
CA LEU A 12 -27.34 -9.38 -32.80
C LEU A 12 -26.15 -8.79 -32.05
N ALA A 13 -25.49 -7.76 -32.60
CA ALA A 13 -24.38 -7.09 -31.94
C ALA A 13 -24.81 -6.40 -30.65
N ILE A 14 -25.95 -5.70 -30.65
CA ILE A 14 -26.49 -5.03 -29.45
C ILE A 14 -26.90 -6.06 -28.40
N ALA A 15 -27.57 -7.13 -28.79
CA ALA A 15 -27.95 -8.21 -27.87
C ALA A 15 -26.72 -8.91 -27.27
N GLY A 16 -25.73 -9.22 -28.10
CA GLY A 16 -24.45 -9.81 -27.66
C GLY A 16 -23.71 -8.88 -26.70
N PHE A 17 -23.67 -7.57 -26.99
CA PHE A 17 -23.05 -6.57 -26.13
C PHE A 17 -23.80 -6.40 -24.80
N ALA A 18 -25.13 -6.42 -24.80
CA ALA A 18 -25.93 -6.36 -23.59
C ALA A 18 -25.72 -7.59 -22.68
N VAL A 19 -25.63 -8.78 -23.26
CA VAL A 19 -25.29 -10.02 -22.51
C VAL A 19 -23.86 -9.96 -21.99
N PHE A 20 -22.91 -9.46 -22.78
CA PHE A 20 -21.52 -9.27 -22.36
C PHE A 20 -21.41 -8.32 -21.16
N ILE A 21 -22.04 -7.14 -21.22
CA ILE A 21 -22.08 -6.18 -20.11
C ILE A 21 -22.71 -6.85 -18.86
N LYS A 22 -23.86 -7.53 -19.01
CA LYS A 22 -24.55 -8.19 -17.89
C LYS A 22 -23.71 -9.29 -17.22
N ASN A 23 -22.89 -10.00 -18.00
CA ASN A 23 -22.11 -11.12 -17.50
C ASN A 23 -20.70 -10.75 -17.03
N TYR A 24 -20.09 -9.69 -17.59
CA TYR A 24 -18.68 -9.36 -17.37
C TYR A 24 -18.44 -7.97 -16.75
N VAL A 25 -19.36 -7.02 -16.87
CA VAL A 25 -19.19 -5.68 -16.30
C VAL A 25 -19.88 -5.62 -14.94
N GLY A 26 -19.07 -5.47 -13.88
CA GLY A 26 -19.54 -5.26 -12.50
C GLY A 26 -19.56 -6.50 -11.60
N LYS A 27 -19.27 -7.70 -12.13
CA LYS A 27 -18.98 -8.85 -11.29
C LYS A 27 -17.50 -8.82 -10.88
N VAL A 28 -17.21 -8.22 -9.72
CA VAL A 28 -15.99 -8.60 -9.00
C VAL A 28 -16.17 -10.08 -8.70
N PRO A 29 -15.28 -10.98 -9.17
CA PRO A 29 -15.42 -12.39 -8.85
C PRO A 29 -15.50 -12.51 -7.33
N ASP A 30 -16.48 -13.25 -6.80
CA ASP A 30 -16.54 -13.63 -5.37
C ASP A 30 -15.24 -14.32 -4.91
N SER A 31 -14.42 -14.72 -5.88
CA SER A 31 -13.12 -15.37 -5.82
C SER A 31 -11.92 -14.45 -6.15
N ALA A 32 -12.04 -13.11 -6.11
CA ALA A 32 -10.90 -12.25 -6.39
C ALA A 32 -9.90 -12.26 -5.22
N PHE A 33 -8.59 -12.34 -5.50
CA PHE A 33 -7.57 -12.16 -4.48
C PHE A 33 -7.71 -10.75 -3.88
N HIS A 34 -7.81 -10.68 -2.55
CA HIS A 34 -8.02 -9.43 -1.85
C HIS A 34 -7.47 -9.50 -0.43
N VAL A 35 -7.39 -8.35 0.22
CA VAL A 35 -7.06 -8.27 1.65
C VAL A 35 -8.18 -7.59 2.42
N ASN A 36 -8.31 -7.92 3.69
CA ASN A 36 -9.15 -7.21 4.64
C ASN A 36 -8.24 -6.52 5.67
N ILE A 37 -8.41 -5.21 5.83
CA ILE A 37 -7.73 -4.39 6.82
C ILE A 37 -8.80 -3.59 7.55
N ASP A 38 -8.89 -3.75 8.87
CA ASP A 38 -9.86 -3.06 9.74
C ASP A 38 -11.32 -3.15 9.22
N GLY A 39 -11.70 -4.31 8.66
CA GLY A 39 -13.03 -4.56 8.12
C GLY A 39 -13.23 -4.09 6.66
N LYS A 40 -12.26 -3.40 6.06
CA LYS A 40 -12.32 -2.93 4.67
C LYS A 40 -11.70 -3.96 3.72
N TYR A 41 -12.47 -4.42 2.74
CA TYR A 41 -11.99 -5.27 1.65
C TYR A 41 -11.29 -4.44 0.56
N ILE A 42 -10.10 -4.86 0.15
CA ILE A 42 -9.24 -4.14 -0.79
C ILE A 42 -8.79 -5.11 -1.87
N TYR A 43 -9.17 -4.81 -3.12
CA TYR A 43 -8.98 -5.69 -4.28
C TYR A 43 -7.83 -5.24 -5.20
N SER A 44 -7.34 -4.02 -5.06
CA SER A 44 -6.31 -3.48 -5.95
C SER A 44 -5.37 -2.51 -5.25
N THR A 45 -5.84 -1.31 -4.90
CA THR A 45 -5.00 -0.29 -4.27
C THR A 45 -5.80 0.51 -3.25
N SER A 46 -5.17 0.79 -2.11
CA SER A 46 -5.72 1.65 -1.06
C SER A 46 -4.57 2.41 -0.39
N THR A 47 -4.80 3.66 -0.01
CA THR A 47 -3.79 4.55 0.60
C THR A 47 -4.31 5.16 1.91
N GLY A 48 -3.46 5.91 2.61
CA GLY A 48 -3.84 6.65 3.82
C GLY A 48 -3.71 5.84 5.11
N TYR A 49 -3.05 4.68 5.07
CA TYR A 49 -2.73 3.93 6.28
C TYR A 49 -1.52 4.55 6.99
N VAL A 50 -1.50 4.46 8.31
CA VAL A 50 -0.44 5.03 9.14
C VAL A 50 0.07 3.96 10.09
N LEU A 51 1.37 3.72 10.06
CA LEU A 51 2.05 2.72 10.88
C LEU A 51 2.92 3.37 11.95
N SER A 52 3.03 2.68 13.08
CA SER A 52 4.00 2.97 14.13
C SER A 52 4.31 1.68 14.91
N PRO A 53 5.27 1.69 15.85
CA PRO A 53 5.49 0.55 16.75
C PRO A 53 4.25 0.18 17.58
N GLN A 54 3.35 1.14 17.82
CA GLN A 54 2.14 0.97 18.62
C GLN A 54 0.90 0.74 17.76
N LYS A 55 0.95 1.14 16.48
CA LYS A 55 -0.14 1.00 15.52
C LYS A 55 0.31 0.12 14.37
N ALA A 56 0.16 -1.18 14.57
CA ALA A 56 0.42 -2.19 13.55
C ALA A 56 -0.77 -2.33 12.60
N LEU A 57 -0.49 -2.72 11.37
CA LEU A 57 -1.48 -3.03 10.34
C LEU A 57 -1.76 -4.53 10.33
N ASN A 58 -2.98 -4.92 10.70
CA ASN A 58 -3.43 -6.30 10.60
C ASN A 58 -4.00 -6.54 9.19
N VAL A 59 -3.33 -7.41 8.43
CA VAL A 59 -3.71 -7.70 7.04
C VAL A 59 -4.16 -9.15 6.96
N ALA A 60 -5.46 -9.36 6.77
CA ALA A 60 -6.01 -10.67 6.46
C ALA A 60 -6.01 -10.86 4.94
N VAL A 61 -5.32 -11.90 4.45
CA VAL A 61 -5.23 -12.20 3.02
C VAL A 61 -6.29 -13.22 2.65
N LYS A 62 -7.00 -12.98 1.56
CA LYS A 62 -8.06 -13.86 1.05
C LYS A 62 -7.73 -14.24 -0.38
N SER A 63 -7.48 -15.54 -0.57
CA SER A 63 -7.18 -16.13 -1.87
C SER A 63 -8.28 -17.13 -2.23
N PRO A 64 -8.73 -17.18 -3.49
CA PRO A 64 -9.75 -18.13 -3.93
C PRO A 64 -9.30 -19.60 -3.97
N SER A 65 -7.99 -19.84 -4.01
CA SER A 65 -7.44 -21.16 -4.39
C SER A 65 -7.17 -22.11 -3.22
N THR A 66 -7.48 -21.74 -1.98
CA THR A 66 -7.19 -22.56 -0.81
C THR A 66 -8.39 -22.64 0.12
N SER A 67 -8.88 -23.87 0.32
CA SER A 67 -9.91 -24.21 1.34
C SER A 67 -9.47 -23.82 2.76
N ASP A 68 -8.16 -23.65 2.94
CA ASP A 68 -7.53 -23.09 4.12
C ASP A 68 -7.16 -21.64 3.79
N ASN A 69 -7.45 -20.68 4.66
CA ASN A 69 -7.26 -19.23 4.44
C ASN A 69 -5.77 -18.77 4.30
N ASN A 70 -4.87 -19.66 3.85
CA ASN A 70 -3.42 -19.51 3.72
C ASN A 70 -2.93 -19.77 2.30
N GLY A 71 -3.53 -19.11 1.31
CA GLY A 71 -3.00 -19.13 -0.05
C GLY A 71 -1.51 -18.76 -0.07
N GLU A 72 -0.70 -19.39 -0.91
CA GLU A 72 0.70 -18.99 -1.06
C GLU A 72 0.77 -17.57 -1.66
N TYR A 73 1.20 -16.58 -0.86
CA TYR A 73 1.41 -15.20 -1.29
C TYR A 73 2.80 -14.71 -0.90
N THR A 74 3.23 -13.64 -1.56
CA THR A 74 4.46 -12.92 -1.26
C THR A 74 4.14 -11.52 -0.78
N VAL A 75 5.02 -10.99 0.07
CA VAL A 75 4.92 -9.64 0.60
C VAL A 75 6.20 -8.90 0.26
N SER A 76 6.08 -7.70 -0.30
CA SER A 76 7.22 -6.80 -0.51
C SER A 76 6.87 -5.39 -0.09
N ILE A 77 7.87 -4.65 0.38
CA ILE A 77 7.72 -3.25 0.79
C ILE A 77 8.76 -2.43 0.04
N LYS A 78 8.31 -1.32 -0.56
CA LYS A 78 9.19 -0.37 -1.25
C LYS A 78 8.87 1.05 -0.80
N ALA A 79 9.87 1.93 -0.83
CA ALA A 79 9.62 3.36 -0.71
C ALA A 79 8.83 3.87 -1.91
N ASP A 80 7.99 4.89 -1.70
CA ASP A 80 7.35 5.63 -2.76
C ASP A 80 8.39 6.35 -3.62
N SER A 81 8.14 6.46 -4.93
CA SER A 81 9.06 7.10 -5.88
C SER A 81 9.36 8.57 -5.57
N SER A 82 8.48 9.24 -4.84
CA SER A 82 8.66 10.63 -4.41
C SER A 82 9.47 10.75 -3.12
N LEU A 83 9.64 9.67 -2.36
CA LEU A 83 10.35 9.70 -1.07
C LEU A 83 11.86 9.82 -1.29
N LYS A 84 12.37 11.02 -1.03
CA LYS A 84 13.79 11.36 -1.05
C LYS A 84 14.05 12.42 0.00
N PHE A 85 15.18 12.30 0.70
CA PHE A 85 15.60 13.27 1.70
C PHE A 85 17.08 13.09 1.99
N THR A 86 17.71 14.14 2.52
CA THR A 86 19.10 14.09 2.97
C THR A 86 19.17 13.76 4.45
N PHE A 87 20.22 13.06 4.86
CA PHE A 87 20.50 12.76 6.25
C PHE A 87 22.01 12.85 6.52
N VAL A 88 22.38 13.00 7.78
CA VAL A 88 23.78 12.96 8.22
C VAL A 88 24.01 11.64 8.94
N LYS A 89 25.01 10.88 8.50
CA LYS A 89 25.49 9.66 9.15
C LYS A 89 26.96 9.84 9.50
N ASP A 90 27.32 9.69 10.78
CA ASP A 90 28.70 9.82 11.26
C ASP A 90 29.38 11.12 10.77
N GLY A 91 28.62 12.23 10.78
CA GLY A 91 29.06 13.55 10.32
C GLY A 91 29.14 13.74 8.79
N LYS A 92 28.77 12.72 8.00
CA LYS A 92 28.77 12.79 6.53
C LYS A 92 27.36 12.96 5.98
N LEU A 93 27.20 13.89 5.05
CA LEU A 93 25.94 14.08 4.33
C LEU A 93 25.70 12.89 3.39
N CYS A 94 24.49 12.34 3.45
CA CYS A 94 24.01 11.22 2.65
C CYS A 94 22.64 11.57 2.04
N LEU A 95 22.27 10.84 0.99
CA LEU A 95 20.98 10.96 0.30
C LEU A 95 20.27 9.61 0.36
N PHE A 96 19.03 9.62 0.83
CA PHE A 96 18.13 8.48 0.72
C PHE A 96 17.35 8.56 -0.59
N LEU A 97 17.23 7.45 -1.31
CA LEU A 97 16.47 7.33 -2.55
C LEU A 97 15.42 6.23 -2.44
N SER A 98 14.33 6.35 -3.20
CA SER A 98 13.25 5.36 -3.22
C SER A 98 13.68 3.96 -3.69
N SER A 99 14.86 3.84 -4.31
CA SER A 99 15.48 2.58 -4.71
C SER A 99 16.12 1.81 -3.57
N ASP A 100 16.32 2.44 -2.41
CA ASP A 100 16.95 1.82 -1.26
C ASP A 100 16.05 0.73 -0.65
N ASP A 101 16.67 -0.32 -0.10
CA ASP A 101 15.94 -1.39 0.56
C ASP A 101 15.46 -0.93 1.95
N VAL A 102 14.13 -0.87 2.09
CA VAL A 102 13.44 -0.45 3.31
C VAL A 102 12.90 -1.63 4.12
N SER A 103 13.15 -2.87 3.70
CA SER A 103 12.62 -4.07 4.37
C SER A 103 12.94 -4.10 5.87
N LYS A 104 14.14 -3.64 6.26
CA LYS A 104 14.58 -3.61 7.65
C LYS A 104 13.84 -2.60 8.53
N PHE A 105 13.14 -1.62 7.96
CA PHE A 105 12.34 -0.64 8.70
C PHE A 105 11.12 -1.27 9.37
N PHE A 106 10.69 -2.43 8.88
CA PHE A 106 9.44 -3.05 9.26
C PHE A 106 9.66 -4.45 9.85
N ASP A 107 8.71 -4.87 10.66
CA ASP A 107 8.52 -6.26 11.06
C ASP A 107 7.26 -6.81 10.42
N VAL A 108 7.38 -8.00 9.83
CA VAL A 108 6.27 -8.76 9.26
C VAL A 108 6.13 -10.05 10.05
N LYS A 109 5.00 -10.23 10.73
CA LYS A 109 4.70 -11.43 11.52
C LYS A 109 3.53 -12.16 10.91
N ASN A 110 3.75 -13.39 10.46
CA ASN A 110 2.68 -14.21 9.90
C ASN A 110 1.64 -14.57 10.95
N THR A 111 0.40 -14.73 10.51
CA THR A 111 -0.76 -15.16 11.30
C THR A 111 -1.49 -16.28 10.57
N ASN A 112 -2.53 -16.84 11.18
CA ASN A 112 -3.30 -17.93 10.59
C ASN A 112 -4.04 -17.57 9.29
N ASN A 113 -4.25 -16.29 8.99
CA ASN A 113 -5.06 -15.83 7.85
C ASN A 113 -4.39 -14.66 7.10
N GLY A 114 -3.09 -14.44 7.26
CA GLY A 114 -2.43 -13.22 6.79
C GLY A 114 -1.19 -12.86 7.60
N PHE A 115 -0.97 -11.57 7.86
CA PHE A 115 0.18 -11.09 8.63
C PHE A 115 -0.12 -9.78 9.37
N VAL A 116 0.75 -9.45 10.32
CA VAL A 116 0.80 -8.17 11.01
C VAL A 116 2.07 -7.43 10.56
N LEU A 117 1.89 -6.19 10.09
CA LEU A 117 2.98 -5.31 9.68
C LEU A 117 3.12 -4.16 10.69
N SER A 118 4.32 -3.96 11.23
CA SER A 118 4.62 -2.84 12.14
C SER A 118 5.90 -2.12 11.75
N ALA A 119 5.96 -0.82 12.00
CA ALA A 119 7.21 -0.05 11.89
C ALA A 119 8.06 -0.26 13.15
N LYS A 120 9.38 -0.31 13.02
CA LYS A 120 10.31 -0.49 14.15
C LYS A 120 10.59 0.78 14.96
N GLY A 121 10.03 1.90 14.55
CA GLY A 121 10.25 3.23 15.12
C GLY A 121 9.22 4.22 14.58
N PHE A 122 9.26 5.46 15.08
CA PHE A 122 8.23 6.46 14.80
C PHE A 122 8.61 7.39 13.65
N THR A 123 9.91 7.61 13.45
CA THR A 123 10.47 8.57 12.51
C THR A 123 11.39 7.90 11.50
N VAL A 124 11.72 8.61 10.43
CA VAL A 124 12.73 8.21 9.44
C VAL A 124 14.12 8.10 10.09
N THR A 125 14.44 8.97 11.05
CA THR A 125 15.67 8.84 11.86
C THR A 125 15.72 7.48 12.55
N ASP A 126 14.65 7.07 13.24
CA ASP A 126 14.60 5.76 13.91
C ASP A 126 14.81 4.62 12.90
N MET A 127 14.19 4.73 11.73
CA MET A 127 14.29 3.73 10.67
C MET A 127 15.73 3.58 10.17
N LEU A 128 16.41 4.70 9.93
CA LEU A 128 17.79 4.70 9.47
C LEU A 128 18.76 4.20 10.54
N LYS A 129 18.52 4.49 11.82
CA LYS A 129 19.29 3.90 12.94
C LYS A 129 19.20 2.39 12.94
N VAL A 130 18.00 1.83 12.73
CA VAL A 130 17.81 0.38 12.60
C VAL A 130 18.53 -0.18 11.37
N LEU A 131 18.44 0.48 10.22
CA LEU A 131 19.06 0.02 8.97
C LEU A 131 20.58 -0.02 9.04
N TYR A 132 21.19 1.02 9.59
CA TYR A 132 22.65 1.16 9.65
C TYR A 132 23.28 0.67 10.96
N GLY A 133 22.49 0.36 11.98
CA GLY A 133 23.00 -0.03 13.30
C GLY A 133 23.88 1.04 13.95
N SER A 134 23.58 2.32 13.69
CA SER A 134 24.34 3.47 14.21
C SER A 134 23.39 4.48 14.83
N ASP A 135 23.73 4.96 16.03
CA ASP A 135 22.99 6.04 16.71
C ASP A 135 23.35 7.43 16.18
N SER A 136 24.45 7.55 15.43
CA SER A 136 24.95 8.80 14.86
C SER A 136 24.29 9.09 13.53
N ILE A 137 22.97 9.22 13.57
CA ILE A 137 22.12 9.56 12.43
C ILE A 137 21.22 10.74 12.81
N SER A 138 21.21 11.74 11.94
CA SER A 138 20.36 12.92 12.07
C SER A 138 19.65 13.18 10.75
N VAL A 139 18.33 13.35 10.81
CA VAL A 139 17.48 13.72 9.68
C VAL A 139 16.75 15.01 10.06
N GLU A 140 16.55 15.90 9.09
CA GLU A 140 15.73 17.08 9.28
C GLU A 140 14.24 16.70 9.14
N GLU A 141 13.66 16.10 10.18
CA GLU A 141 12.34 15.46 10.15
C GLU A 141 11.21 16.40 9.68
N GLN A 142 11.30 17.71 9.96
CA GLN A 142 10.32 18.70 9.49
C GLN A 142 10.27 18.88 7.97
N THR A 143 11.29 18.43 7.24
CA THR A 143 11.33 18.47 5.77
C THR A 143 10.65 17.26 5.14
N ILE A 144 10.34 16.24 5.94
CA ILE A 144 9.69 15.01 5.49
C ILE A 144 8.18 15.19 5.61
N ASP A 145 7.48 15.06 4.48
CA ASP A 145 6.02 15.03 4.49
C ASP A 145 5.51 13.63 4.89
N TYR A 146 5.07 13.51 6.14
CA TYR A 146 4.47 12.30 6.70
C TYR A 146 2.98 12.14 6.35
N ASN A 147 2.35 13.14 5.72
CA ASN A 147 0.93 13.10 5.34
C ASN A 147 0.70 12.44 3.97
N GLN A 148 1.77 12.24 3.19
CA GLN A 148 1.72 11.51 1.92
C GLN A 148 2.11 10.04 2.08
N THR A 149 1.82 9.23 1.07
CA THR A 149 2.27 7.83 1.04
C THR A 149 3.79 7.78 0.95
N MET A 150 4.43 7.18 1.94
CA MET A 150 5.89 7.03 2.00
C MET A 150 6.34 5.66 1.51
N PHE A 151 5.52 4.63 1.73
CA PHE A 151 5.85 3.24 1.44
C PHE A 151 4.66 2.52 0.81
N TRP A 152 4.98 1.52 -0.02
CA TRP A 152 4.03 0.63 -0.66
C TRP A 152 4.27 -0.80 -0.21
N LEU A 153 3.29 -1.36 0.49
CA LEU A 153 3.17 -2.79 0.74
C LEU A 153 2.49 -3.43 -0.47
N THR A 154 3.12 -4.41 -1.11
CA THR A 154 2.54 -5.20 -2.19
C THR A 154 2.38 -6.64 -1.74
N ILE A 155 1.15 -7.12 -1.78
CA ILE A 155 0.78 -8.51 -1.48
C ILE A 155 0.38 -9.17 -2.80
N SER A 156 1.15 -10.16 -3.23
CA SER A 156 0.93 -10.82 -4.53
C SER A 156 0.67 -12.30 -4.33
N PRO A 157 -0.36 -12.89 -4.97
CA PRO A 157 -0.44 -14.33 -5.12
C PRO A 157 0.83 -14.85 -5.79
N LYS A 158 1.35 -15.99 -5.33
CA LYS A 158 2.60 -16.56 -5.84
C LYS A 158 2.55 -16.85 -7.34
N ASP A 159 1.40 -17.32 -7.84
CA ASP A 159 1.22 -17.75 -9.23
C ASP A 159 0.60 -16.67 -10.13
N ASN A 160 0.23 -15.50 -9.59
CA ASN A 160 -0.39 -14.44 -10.37
C ASN A 160 -0.11 -13.05 -9.78
N ALA A 161 1.03 -12.47 -10.18
CA ALA A 161 1.43 -11.13 -9.76
C ALA A 161 0.50 -10.00 -10.27
N GLU A 162 -0.30 -10.23 -11.31
CA GLU A 162 -1.23 -9.21 -11.85
C GLU A 162 -2.41 -8.95 -10.91
N SER A 163 -2.73 -9.90 -10.02
CA SER A 163 -3.78 -9.76 -9.01
C SER A 163 -3.26 -9.17 -7.70
N ALA A 164 -2.09 -8.54 -7.71
CA ALA A 164 -1.48 -8.00 -6.49
C ALA A 164 -2.30 -6.84 -5.89
N VAL A 165 -2.39 -6.84 -4.56
CA VAL A 165 -2.95 -5.73 -3.79
C VAL A 165 -1.84 -4.83 -3.28
N ARG A 166 -2.01 -3.51 -3.45
CA ARG A 166 -1.05 -2.48 -3.05
C ARG A 166 -1.63 -1.58 -1.96
N ILE A 167 -0.94 -1.49 -0.83
CA ILE A 167 -1.33 -0.66 0.31
C ILE A 167 -0.29 0.44 0.49
N GLY A 168 -0.70 1.69 0.28
CA GLY A 168 0.11 2.88 0.52
C GLY A 168 -0.01 3.34 1.96
N PHE A 169 1.12 3.53 2.63
CA PHE A 169 1.14 3.93 4.03
C PHE A 169 2.27 4.91 4.34
N SER A 170 2.11 5.64 5.44
CA SER A 170 3.12 6.51 6.03
C SER A 170 3.44 6.08 7.46
N LEU A 171 4.50 6.68 8.03
CA LEU A 171 4.77 6.57 9.46
C LEU A 171 3.93 7.60 10.22
N PHE A 172 3.62 7.33 11.49
CA PHE A 172 2.87 8.26 12.34
C PHE A 172 3.55 9.63 12.50
N GLY A 173 4.89 9.69 12.37
CA GLY A 173 5.64 10.95 12.23
C GLY A 173 5.50 11.92 13.40
N ILE A 174 6.22 13.05 13.30
CA ILE A 174 5.99 14.21 14.17
C ILE A 174 5.03 15.12 13.40
N ILE A 175 3.79 15.22 13.84
CA ILE A 175 2.82 16.17 13.26
C ILE A 175 3.21 17.55 13.76
N SER A 176 3.83 18.38 12.92
CA SER A 176 4.06 19.78 13.24
C SER A 176 2.71 20.51 13.19
N ILE A 177 2.12 20.76 14.35
CA ILE A 177 0.94 21.62 14.45
C ILE A 177 1.45 23.06 14.27
N SER A 178 1.33 23.60 13.05
CA SER A 178 1.48 25.04 12.84
C SER A 178 0.18 25.73 13.25
N LEU A 179 0.14 26.31 14.45
CA LEU A 179 -0.92 27.23 14.83
C LEU A 179 -0.64 28.58 14.15
N ASP A 180 -1.42 28.92 13.11
CA ASP A 180 -1.52 30.30 12.62
C ASP A 180 -2.35 31.11 13.63
N ALA A 181 -1.72 31.52 14.74
CA ALA A 181 -2.35 32.37 15.73
C ALA A 181 -2.41 33.81 15.20
N LYS A 182 -3.38 34.08 14.32
CA LYS A 182 -3.62 35.45 13.83
C LYS A 182 -4.27 36.37 14.85
N GLU A 183 -4.91 35.86 15.90
CA GLU A 183 -5.43 36.68 16.99
C GLU A 183 -5.75 35.80 18.21
N ILE A 184 -5.16 36.14 19.36
CA ILE A 184 -5.67 35.71 20.67
C ILE A 184 -6.50 36.88 21.18
N ILE A 185 -7.83 36.75 21.14
CA ILE A 185 -8.74 37.75 21.71
C ILE A 185 -8.85 37.47 23.21
N PHE A 186 -8.50 38.47 24.04
CA PHE A 186 -8.76 38.50 25.49
C PHE A 186 -10.07 39.22 25.78
#